data_AF-A0A2V7BQ09-F1
#
_entry.id   AF-A0A2V7BQ09-F1
#
_cell.length_a   1.000
_cell.length_b   1.000
_cell.length_c   1.000
_cell.angle_alpha   90.00
_cell.angle_beta   90.00
_cell.angle_gamma   90.00
#
_symmetry.space_group_name_H-M   'P 1'
#
loop_
_entity.id
_entity.type
_entity.pdbx_description
1 polymer ?
#
loop_
_entity_poly.entity_id
_entity_poly.type
_entity_poly.pdbx_seq_one_letter_code
_entity_poly.pdbx_strand_id
1 'polypeptide(L)'
;MAIIDSQVHVYEANTPKRPWHTVPNWPDHVTGDEMVAAMDRVGVDGAIFISAFSMYRYDASYAVEVQRAHPGRFALVKPVDPDNPAVADVIADWKKTPGAVGIRIMMTKEAGRDPNDPGLDRILR
;
A
#
# COMPACT_ATOMS: atom_id res chain seq x y z
N MET A 1 -1.38 -20.87 -15.51
CA MET A 1 -1.22 -20.59 -14.07
C MET A 1 -0.86 -19.12 -13.96
N ALA A 2 -1.48 -18.36 -13.06
CA ALA A 2 -1.17 -16.94 -12.93
C ALA A 2 0.17 -16.73 -12.22
N ILE A 3 1.00 -15.83 -12.71
CA ILE A 3 2.24 -15.35 -12.08
C ILE A 3 1.92 -14.04 -11.36
N ILE A 4 2.09 -14.05 -10.04
CA ILE A 4 1.78 -12.89 -9.19
C ILE A 4 3.07 -12.38 -8.54
N ASP A 5 3.35 -11.09 -8.72
CA ASP A 5 4.34 -10.40 -7.89
C ASP A 5 3.72 -10.09 -6.52
N SER A 6 4.27 -10.67 -5.47
CA SER A 6 3.71 -10.58 -4.13
C SER A 6 3.95 -9.23 -3.46
N GLN A 7 4.75 -8.32 -4.05
CA GLN A 7 4.96 -7.00 -3.49
C GLN A 7 5.48 -5.98 -4.51
N VAL A 8 4.65 -4.98 -4.82
CA VAL A 8 5.07 -3.79 -5.57
C VAL A 8 4.70 -2.49 -4.84
N HIS A 9 5.44 -1.44 -5.16
CA HIS A 9 5.11 -0.06 -4.80
C HIS A 9 4.89 0.75 -6.08
N VAL A 10 3.70 1.35 -6.19
CA VAL A 10 3.28 2.19 -7.32
C VAL A 10 2.94 3.57 -6.77
N TYR A 11 3.42 4.63 -7.41
CA TYR A 11 3.31 6.01 -6.93
C TYR A 11 3.44 7.02 -8.08
N GLU A 12 2.65 8.10 -8.00
CA GLU A 12 2.81 9.27 -8.86
C GLU A 12 4.03 10.10 -8.45
N ALA A 13 4.47 10.96 -9.37
CA ALA A 13 5.50 11.95 -9.09
C ALA A 13 5.15 12.84 -7.90
N ASN A 14 6.18 13.29 -7.18
CA ASN A 14 6.04 14.25 -6.10
C ASN A 14 5.53 15.59 -6.64
N THR A 15 4.30 15.97 -6.31
CA THR A 15 3.68 17.22 -6.80
C THR A 15 3.01 17.98 -5.65
N PRO A 16 2.74 19.30 -5.79
CA PRO A 16 1.98 20.04 -4.78
C PRO A 16 0.58 19.48 -4.51
N LYS A 17 -0.04 18.79 -5.49
CA LYS A 17 -1.36 18.17 -5.34
C LYS A 17 -1.30 16.86 -4.55
N ARG A 18 -0.24 16.08 -4.72
CA ARG A 18 0.02 14.84 -3.99
C ARG A 18 1.49 14.81 -3.51
N PRO A 19 1.81 15.59 -2.47
CA PRO A 19 3.18 15.69 -1.98
C PRO A 19 3.58 14.38 -1.31
N TRP A 20 4.84 13.97 -1.50
CA TRP A 20 5.39 12.84 -0.77
C TRP A 20 5.75 13.26 0.66
N HIS A 21 5.47 12.38 1.63
CA HIS A 21 5.83 12.60 3.02
C HIS A 21 7.36 12.59 3.25
N THR A 22 8.06 11.66 2.62
CA THR A 22 9.53 11.66 2.51
C THR A 22 9.96 11.39 1.08
N VAL A 23 11.18 11.82 0.72
CA VAL A 23 11.78 11.58 -0.60
C VAL A 23 12.83 10.47 -0.46
N PRO A 24 12.49 9.21 -0.74
CA PRO A 24 13.46 8.11 -0.76
C PRO A 24 14.34 8.18 -2.01
N ASN A 25 15.44 7.42 -2.01
CA ASN A 25 16.28 7.24 -3.20
C ASN A 25 15.65 6.25 -4.20
N TRP A 26 14.42 6.54 -4.64
CA TRP A 26 13.63 5.76 -5.61
C TRP A 26 13.44 6.58 -6.89
N PRO A 27 13.01 5.96 -8.01
CA PRO A 27 12.64 6.69 -9.22
C PRO A 27 11.66 7.84 -8.96
N ASP A 28 11.62 8.82 -9.85
CA ASP A 28 10.74 9.99 -9.71
C ASP A 28 9.25 9.62 -9.75
N HIS A 29 8.90 8.50 -10.40
CA HIS A 29 7.57 7.92 -10.42
C HIS A 29 7.64 6.46 -10.86
N VAL A 30 6.64 5.69 -10.43
CA VAL A 30 6.28 4.40 -11.01
C VAL A 30 4.76 4.32 -10.96
N THR A 31 4.10 4.87 -11.97
CA THR A 31 2.63 4.96 -12.04
C THR A 31 1.98 3.60 -12.31
N GLY A 32 0.66 3.52 -12.14
CA GLY A 32 -0.12 2.31 -12.44
C GLY A 32 0.12 1.77 -13.84
N ASP A 33 0.06 2.65 -14.85
CA ASP A 33 0.31 2.33 -16.26
C ASP A 33 1.73 1.79 -16.48
N GLU A 34 2.73 2.41 -15.85
CA GLU A 34 4.12 2.01 -15.97
C GLU A 34 4.39 0.65 -15.35
N MET A 35 3.81 0.39 -14.18
CA MET A 35 3.90 -0.90 -13.51
C MET A 35 3.20 -1.99 -14.32
N VAL A 36 2.01 -1.73 -14.88
CA VAL A 36 1.32 -2.66 -15.77
C VAL A 36 2.18 -2.99 -16.98
N ALA A 37 2.74 -1.97 -17.65
CA ALA A 37 3.61 -2.18 -18.79
C ALA A 37 4.89 -2.94 -18.41
N ALA A 38 5.44 -2.73 -17.21
CA ALA A 38 6.58 -3.48 -16.71
C ALA A 38 6.25 -4.95 -16.44
N MET A 39 5.12 -5.22 -15.78
CA MET A 39 4.62 -6.58 -15.54
C MET A 39 4.38 -7.34 -16.85
N ASP A 40 3.74 -6.70 -17.84
CA ASP A 40 3.45 -7.30 -19.15
C ASP A 40 4.74 -7.75 -19.87
N ARG A 41 5.82 -6.94 -19.81
CA ARG A 41 7.10 -7.27 -20.45
C ARG A 41 7.76 -8.53 -19.89
N VAL A 42 7.48 -8.88 -18.63
CA VAL A 42 8.08 -10.03 -17.95
C VAL A 42 7.10 -11.17 -17.72
N GLY A 43 5.86 -11.04 -18.21
CA GLY A 43 4.83 -12.07 -18.08
C GLY A 43 4.25 -12.21 -16.65
N VAL A 44 4.20 -11.12 -15.88
CA VAL A 44 3.50 -11.07 -14.59
C VAL A 44 2.05 -10.68 -14.82
N ASP A 45 1.12 -11.56 -14.40
CA ASP A 45 -0.31 -11.38 -14.64
C ASP A 45 -0.93 -10.34 -13.70
N GLY A 46 -0.41 -10.22 -12.48
CA GLY A 46 -0.84 -9.22 -11.51
C GLY A 46 0.09 -9.09 -10.31
N ALA A 47 -0.19 -8.12 -9.44
CA ALA A 47 0.65 -7.83 -8.28
C ALA A 47 -0.14 -7.44 -7.02
N ILE A 48 0.48 -7.66 -5.86
CA ILE A 48 0.03 -7.07 -4.60
C ILE A 48 0.65 -5.69 -4.46
N PHE A 49 -0.16 -4.66 -4.69
CA PHE A 49 0.22 -3.27 -4.53
C PHE A 49 0.08 -2.87 -3.06
N ILE A 50 1.23 -2.66 -2.42
CA ILE A 50 1.32 -2.05 -1.10
C ILE A 50 1.43 -0.52 -1.24
N SER A 51 0.47 0.23 -0.68
CA SER A 51 0.59 1.70 -0.62
C SER A 51 1.93 2.11 0.01
N ALA A 52 2.68 2.96 -0.68
CA ALA A 52 4.04 3.31 -0.31
C ALA A 52 4.04 4.23 0.92
N PHE A 53 4.36 3.67 2.08
CA PHE A 53 4.33 4.40 3.36
C PHE A 53 5.19 5.67 3.36
N SER A 54 6.38 5.62 2.74
CA SER A 54 7.27 6.79 2.64
C SER A 54 6.63 7.97 1.90
N MET A 55 5.79 7.70 0.89
CA MET A 55 5.11 8.74 0.11
C MET A 55 3.78 9.13 0.74
N TYR A 56 2.94 8.15 1.08
CA TYR A 56 1.52 8.37 1.37
C TYR A 56 1.11 8.01 2.81
N ARG A 57 2.03 7.49 3.62
CA ARG A 57 1.75 7.05 4.99
C ARG A 57 0.55 6.10 5.04
N TYR A 58 -0.56 6.50 5.65
CA TYR A 58 -1.78 5.71 5.81
C TYR A 58 -2.85 6.02 4.76
N ASP A 59 -2.58 6.97 3.85
CA ASP A 59 -3.44 7.25 2.71
C ASP A 59 -3.24 6.17 1.63
N ALA A 60 -4.34 5.57 1.20
CA ALA A 60 -4.40 4.55 0.17
C ALA A 60 -5.15 5.02 -1.09
N SER A 61 -5.51 6.32 -1.18
CA SER A 61 -6.30 6.89 -2.26
C SER A 61 -5.72 6.58 -3.63
N TYR A 62 -4.39 6.78 -3.81
CA TYR A 62 -3.74 6.45 -5.08
C TYR A 62 -3.79 4.96 -5.41
N ALA A 63 -3.62 4.10 -4.41
CA ALA A 63 -3.70 2.65 -4.62
C ALA A 63 -5.08 2.22 -5.09
N VAL A 64 -6.13 2.83 -4.52
CA VAL A 64 -7.53 2.60 -4.93
C VAL A 64 -7.78 3.13 -6.34
N GLU A 65 -7.25 4.30 -6.70
CA GLU A 65 -7.36 4.86 -8.05
C GLU A 65 -6.72 3.93 -9.10
N VAL A 66 -5.49 3.47 -8.86
CA VAL A 66 -4.76 2.55 -9.74
C VAL A 66 -5.50 1.21 -9.89
N GLN A 67 -6.00 0.64 -8.79
CA GLN A 67 -6.76 -0.61 -8.84
C GLN A 67 -8.03 -0.47 -9.70
N ARG A 68 -8.73 0.66 -9.60
CA ARG A 68 -9.91 0.95 -10.42
C ARG A 68 -9.57 1.15 -11.89
N ALA A 69 -8.44 1.79 -12.18
CA ALA A 69 -7.96 2.00 -13.55
C ALA A 69 -7.50 0.70 -14.22
N HIS A 70 -6.97 -0.25 -13.43
CA HIS A 70 -6.47 -1.55 -13.92
C HIS A 70 -7.13 -2.73 -13.20
N PRO A 71 -8.44 -2.94 -13.42
CA PRO A 71 -9.17 -4.03 -12.77
C PRO A 71 -8.53 -5.38 -13.09
N GLY A 72 -8.30 -6.19 -12.06
CA GLY A 72 -7.69 -7.52 -12.18
C GLY A 72 -6.15 -7.53 -12.22
N ARG A 73 -5.48 -6.38 -12.31
CA ARG A 73 -4.00 -6.32 -12.29
C ARG A 73 -3.42 -6.13 -10.89
N PHE A 74 -4.18 -5.51 -9.98
CA PHE A 74 -3.70 -5.21 -8.63
C PHE A 74 -4.67 -5.67 -7.55
N ALA A 75 -4.13 -6.34 -6.54
CA ALA A 75 -4.76 -6.46 -5.23
C ALA A 75 -4.04 -5.53 -4.24
N LEU A 76 -4.76 -5.03 -3.24
CA LEU A 76 -4.33 -3.89 -2.43
C LEU A 76 -4.00 -4.29 -1.00
N VAL A 77 -2.89 -3.73 -0.53
CA VAL A 77 -2.51 -3.71 0.88
C VAL A 77 -2.24 -2.26 1.27
N LYS A 78 -2.75 -1.82 2.42
CA LYS A 78 -2.42 -0.49 2.95
C LYS A 78 -1.73 -0.57 4.31
N PRO A 79 -0.75 0.31 4.59
CA PRO A 79 -0.31 0.55 5.96
C PRO A 79 -1.48 0.99 6.84
N VAL A 80 -1.51 0.53 8.08
CA VAL A 80 -2.46 1.01 9.11
C VAL A 80 -1.69 1.57 10.29
N ASP A 81 -2.29 2.56 10.96
CA ASP A 81 -1.68 3.24 12.09
C ASP A 81 -1.97 2.49 13.40
N PRO A 82 -0.98 1.86 14.06
CA PRO A 82 -1.19 1.19 15.33
C PRO A 82 -1.51 2.15 16.48
N ASP A 83 -1.15 3.43 16.33
CA ASP A 83 -1.39 4.45 17.36
C ASP A 83 -2.81 5.03 17.27
N ASN A 84 -3.56 4.70 16.20
CA ASN A 84 -4.95 5.07 16.07
C ASN A 84 -5.83 4.14 16.94
N PRO A 85 -6.51 4.65 17.99
CA PRO A 85 -7.36 3.82 18.84
C PRO A 85 -8.54 3.19 18.08
N ALA A 86 -8.94 3.76 16.94
CA ALA A 86 -9.99 3.26 16.05
C ALA A 86 -9.45 2.42 14.87
N VAL A 87 -8.20 1.92 14.95
CA VAL A 87 -7.59 1.14 13.85
C VAL A 87 -8.43 -0.08 13.41
N ALA A 88 -9.18 -0.69 14.33
CA ALA A 88 -10.08 -1.78 14.01
C ALA A 88 -11.19 -1.37 13.03
N ASP A 89 -11.78 -0.19 13.22
CA ASP A 89 -12.80 0.36 12.31
C ASP A 89 -12.18 0.72 10.96
N VAL A 90 -10.95 1.27 10.97
CA VAL A 90 -10.19 1.56 9.74
C VAL A 90 -9.94 0.29 8.91
N ILE A 91 -9.62 -0.83 9.58
CA ILE A 91 -9.43 -2.13 8.92
C ILE A 91 -10.77 -2.68 8.42
N ALA A 92 -11.84 -2.56 9.23
CA ALA A 92 -13.18 -3.01 8.85
C ALA A 92 -13.71 -2.26 7.61
N ASP A 93 -13.46 -0.96 7.52
CA ASP A 93 -13.80 -0.16 6.34
C ASP A 93 -12.90 -0.48 5.15
N TRP A 94 -11.59 -0.69 5.38
CA TRP A 94 -10.67 -1.10 4.33
C TRP A 94 -11.09 -2.42 3.67
N LYS A 95 -11.56 -3.39 4.45
CA LYS A 95 -12.05 -4.68 3.95
C LYS A 95 -13.22 -4.55 2.95
N LYS A 96 -13.96 -3.44 2.97
CA LYS A 96 -15.05 -3.15 2.02
C LYS A 96 -14.54 -2.62 0.68
N THR A 97 -13.26 -2.26 0.58
CA THR A 97 -12.66 -1.69 -0.64
C THR A 97 -12.42 -2.79 -1.68
N PRO A 98 -12.91 -2.63 -2.92
CA PRO A 98 -12.61 -3.58 -3.99
C PRO A 98 -11.10 -3.79 -4.18
N GLY A 99 -10.69 -5.06 -4.27
CA GLY A 99 -9.29 -5.45 -4.41
C GLY A 99 -8.49 -5.43 -3.12
N ALA A 100 -9.02 -4.95 -1.98
CA ALA A 100 -8.31 -5.04 -0.70
C ALA A 100 -8.16 -6.49 -0.24
N VAL A 101 -6.91 -6.90 0.02
CA VAL A 101 -6.57 -8.27 0.44
C VAL A 101 -5.77 -8.31 1.75
N GLY A 102 -5.28 -7.18 2.24
CA GLY A 102 -4.56 -7.13 3.50
C GLY A 102 -4.20 -5.74 3.98
N ILE A 103 -3.47 -5.70 5.09
CA ILE A 103 -2.89 -4.50 5.68
C ILE A 103 -1.39 -4.70 5.90
N ARG A 104 -0.66 -3.60 6.12
CA ARG A 104 0.76 -3.61 6.47
C ARG A 104 0.97 -2.95 7.82
N ILE A 105 1.71 -3.62 8.68
CA ILE A 105 2.17 -3.07 9.96
C ILE A 105 3.61 -2.60 9.76
N MET A 106 3.88 -1.34 10.12
CA MET A 106 5.22 -0.77 10.03
C MET A 106 5.99 -1.06 11.33
N MET A 107 6.85 -2.07 11.28
CA MET A 107 7.67 -2.54 12.42
C MET A 107 9.12 -2.03 12.30
N THR A 108 9.31 -0.72 12.20
CA THR A 108 10.67 -0.14 12.12
C THR A 108 11.27 0.00 13.52
N LYS A 109 12.60 -0.05 13.63
CA LYS A 109 13.30 0.08 14.92
C LYS A 109 13.08 1.47 15.53
N GLU A 110 13.02 2.49 14.69
CA GLU A 110 12.86 3.90 15.05
C GLU A 110 11.48 4.19 15.65
N ALA A 111 10.48 3.35 15.35
CA ALA A 111 9.17 3.47 15.97
C ALA A 111 9.18 3.12 17.46
N GLY A 112 10.24 2.44 17.96
CA GLY A 112 10.43 2.17 19.39
C GLY A 112 9.28 1.40 20.05
N ARG A 113 8.52 0.62 19.27
CA ARG A 113 7.30 -0.04 19.75
C ARG A 113 7.61 -1.12 20.76
N ASP A 114 6.80 -1.18 21.82
CA ASP A 114 6.82 -2.28 22.77
C ASP A 114 6.37 -3.58 22.07
N PRO A 115 6.99 -4.74 22.34
CA PRO A 115 6.54 -6.02 21.80
C PRO A 115 5.08 -6.36 22.14
N ASN A 116 4.53 -5.80 23.22
CA ASN A 116 3.13 -5.93 23.66
C ASN A 116 2.34 -4.63 23.44
N ASP A 117 2.72 -3.82 22.44
CA ASP A 117 2.00 -2.60 22.09
C ASP A 117 0.50 -2.91 21.85
N PRO A 118 -0.43 -2.31 22.64
CA PRO A 118 -1.84 -2.61 22.52
C PRO A 118 -2.42 -2.21 21.15
N GLY A 119 -1.75 -1.35 20.39
CA GLY A 119 -2.06 -1.06 18.99
C GLY A 119 -1.92 -2.29 18.10
N LEU A 120 -0.89 -3.11 18.30
CA LEU A 120 -0.69 -4.36 17.57
C LEU A 120 -1.77 -5.38 17.92
N ASP A 121 -2.13 -5.48 19.20
CA ASP A 121 -3.24 -6.33 19.66
C ASP A 121 -4.58 -5.92 19.05
N ARG A 122 -4.81 -4.63 18.79
CA ARG A 122 -6.02 -4.18 18.08
C ARG A 122 -6.01 -4.56 16.61
N ILE A 123 -4.84 -4.55 15.96
CA ILE A 123 -4.69 -4.87 14.53
C ILE A 123 -4.79 -6.38 14.26
N LEU A 124 -4.25 -7.22 15.15
CA LEU A 124 -4.09 -8.66 14.93
C LEU A 124 -5.29 -9.53 15.39
N ARG A 125 -6.41 -8.89 15.76
CA ARG A 125 -7.63 -9.57 16.22
C ARG A 125 -8.45 -10.22 15.11
#